data_AF-A0A537W5X9-F1
#
_entry.id   AF-A0A537W5X9-F1
#
_cell.length_a   1.000
_cell.length_b   1.000
_cell.length_c   1.000
_cell.angle_alpha   90.00
_cell.angle_beta   90.00
_cell.angle_gamma   90.00
#
_symmetry.space_group_name_H-M   'P 1'
#
loop_
_entity.id
_entity.type
_entity.pdbx_description
1 polymer ?
#
loop_
_entity_poly.entity_id
_entity_poly.type
_entity_poly.pdbx_seq_one_letter_code
_entity_poly.pdbx_strand_id
1 'polypeptide(L)'
;EIVRAGIISVGEGQTHAAQSLGMSRLQIMRRIVLPQAMRVIIPPTGNETISMLKTSSLASVITLPELLLATQSIYSVNFKPIQLLIVASIWYAAMTSVLYVGQYYLERYYARGSVRELPATPLERIRRGLFSLRRERALP
;
A
#
# COMPACT_ATOMS: atom_id res chain seq x y z
N GLU A 1 -14.67 6.58 -7.15
CA GLU A 1 -13.78 6.77 -8.31
C GLU A 1 -12.98 5.51 -8.68
N ILE A 2 -12.22 4.92 -7.75
CA ILE A 2 -11.44 3.68 -7.97
C ILE A 2 -12.27 2.54 -8.55
N VAL A 3 -13.47 2.29 -8.02
CA VAL A 3 -14.38 1.24 -8.53
C VAL A 3 -14.80 1.49 -9.98
N ARG A 4 -15.11 2.75 -10.31
CA ARG A 4 -15.47 3.15 -11.68
C ARG A 4 -14.29 2.99 -12.62
N ALA A 5 -13.10 3.44 -12.22
CA ALA A 5 -11.86 3.29 -12.98
C ALA A 5 -11.52 1.81 -13.22
N GLY A 6 -11.71 0.96 -12.21
CA GLY A 6 -11.50 -0.49 -12.33
C GLY A 6 -12.47 -1.18 -13.29
N ILE A 7 -13.74 -0.78 -13.31
CA ILE A 7 -14.71 -1.31 -14.28
C ILE A 7 -14.38 -0.85 -15.71
N ILE A 8 -14.00 0.42 -15.89
CA ILE A 8 -13.62 0.97 -17.21
C ILE A 8 -12.28 0.38 -17.71
N SER A 9 -11.40 -0.06 -16.79
CA SER A 9 -10.13 -0.70 -17.17
C SER A 9 -10.30 -2.04 -17.89
N VAL A 10 -11.48 -2.67 -17.80
CA VAL A 10 -11.80 -3.89 -18.54
C VAL A 10 -12.10 -3.51 -19.98
N GLY A 11 -11.24 -3.95 -20.92
CA GLY A 11 -11.34 -3.57 -22.33
C GLY A 11 -12.71 -3.86 -22.93
N GLU A 12 -13.28 -2.88 -23.63
CA GLU A 12 -14.63 -2.94 -24.20
C GLU A 12 -14.80 -4.14 -25.17
N GLY A 13 -13.73 -4.58 -25.83
CA GLY A 13 -13.71 -5.77 -26.68
C GLY A 13 -14.14 -7.07 -25.98
N GLN A 14 -13.86 -7.22 -24.68
CA GLN A 14 -14.32 -8.38 -23.89
C GLN A 14 -15.85 -8.39 -23.75
N THR A 15 -16.44 -7.21 -23.55
CA THR A 15 -17.88 -7.02 -23.44
C THR A 15 -18.56 -7.25 -24.79
N HIS A 16 -18.01 -6.71 -25.88
CA HIS A 16 -18.55 -6.92 -27.23
C HIS A 16 -18.45 -8.37 -27.69
N ALA A 17 -17.32 -9.05 -27.45
CA ALA A 17 -17.18 -10.47 -27.77
C ALA A 17 -18.18 -11.34 -26.99
N ALA A 18 -18.39 -11.05 -25.70
CA ALA A 18 -19.35 -11.78 -24.89
C ALA A 18 -20.81 -11.53 -25.31
N GLN A 19 -21.13 -10.32 -25.77
CA GLN A 19 -22.43 -10.02 -26.38
C GLN A 19 -22.63 -10.79 -27.70
N SER A 20 -21.59 -10.88 -28.55
CA SER A 20 -21.64 -11.69 -29.77
C SER A 20 -21.84 -13.19 -29.50
N LEU A 21 -21.44 -13.66 -28.32
CA LEU A 21 -21.69 -15.03 -27.84
C LEU A 21 -23.07 -15.21 -27.16
N GLY A 22 -23.94 -14.20 -27.22
CA GLY A 22 -25.30 -14.26 -26.67
C GLY A 22 -25.39 -14.12 -25.15
N MET A 23 -24.33 -13.68 -24.48
CA MET A 23 -24.37 -13.48 -23.02
C MET A 23 -25.22 -12.25 -22.65
N SER A 24 -26.09 -12.41 -21.66
CA SER A 24 -26.82 -11.30 -21.07
C SER A 24 -25.88 -10.35 -20.31
N ARG A 25 -26.25 -9.08 -20.20
CA ARG A 25 -25.46 -8.04 -19.51
C ARG A 25 -25.09 -8.44 -18.07
N LEU A 26 -25.96 -9.16 -17.37
CA LEU A 26 -25.71 -9.65 -16.02
C LEU A 26 -24.64 -10.75 -15.98
N GLN A 27 -24.64 -11.66 -16.97
CA GLN A 27 -23.64 -12.71 -17.11
C GLN A 27 -22.27 -12.12 -17.42
N ILE A 28 -22.20 -11.15 -18.34
CA ILE A 28 -20.96 -10.44 -18.68
C ILE A 28 -20.39 -9.73 -17.45
N MET A 29 -21.26 -9.01 -16.73
CA MET A 29 -20.85 -8.28 -15.54
C MET A 29 -20.29 -9.23 -14.46
N ARG A 30 -21.01 -10.29 -14.11
CA ARG A 30 -20.59 -11.24 -13.05
C ARG A 30 -19.40 -12.13 -13.43
N ARG A 31 -19.32 -12.61 -14.67
CA ARG A 31 -18.34 -13.63 -15.07
C ARG A 31 -17.08 -13.06 -15.72
N ILE A 32 -17.16 -11.85 -16.29
CA ILE A 32 -16.06 -11.27 -17.07
C ILE A 32 -15.57 -9.98 -16.41
N VAL A 33 -16.45 -8.98 -16.28
CA VAL A 33 -16.06 -7.63 -15.89
C VAL A 33 -15.69 -7.57 -14.40
N LEU A 34 -16.54 -8.06 -13.49
CA LEU A 34 -16.25 -8.03 -12.05
C LEU A 34 -14.94 -8.73 -11.68
N PRO A 35 -14.69 -9.99 -12.10
CA PRO A 35 -13.47 -10.69 -11.72
C PRO A 35 -12.19 -9.99 -12.20
N GLN A 36 -12.25 -9.33 -13.36
CA GLN A 36 -11.13 -8.58 -13.93
C GLN A 36 -10.95 -7.23 -13.23
N ALA A 37 -12.04 -6.45 -13.09
CA ALA A 37 -12.05 -5.17 -12.42
C ALA A 37 -11.58 -5.28 -10.95
N MET A 38 -12.00 -6.33 -10.23
CA MET A 38 -11.60 -6.55 -8.83
C MET A 38 -10.09 -6.70 -8.67
N ARG A 39 -9.39 -7.31 -9.64
CA ARG A 39 -7.92 -7.44 -9.60
C ARG A 39 -7.20 -6.10 -9.71
N VAL A 40 -7.84 -5.09 -10.29
CA VAL A 40 -7.32 -3.73 -10.45
C VAL A 40 -7.76 -2.81 -9.30
N ILE A 41 -8.96 -3.02 -8.75
CA ILE A 41 -9.55 -2.20 -7.68
C ILE A 41 -8.94 -2.50 -6.30
N ILE A 42 -8.73 -3.78 -5.98
CA ILE A 42 -8.31 -4.18 -4.61
C ILE A 42 -6.98 -3.56 -4.19
N PRO A 43 -5.90 -3.57 -5.00
CA PRO A 43 -4.61 -3.00 -4.58
C PRO A 43 -4.67 -1.52 -4.18
N PRO A 44 -5.19 -0.59 -5.01
CA PRO A 44 -5.27 0.83 -4.62
C PRO A 44 -6.27 1.08 -3.48
N THR A 45 -7.38 0.32 -3.39
CA THR A 45 -8.30 0.45 -2.25
C THR A 45 -7.64 0.05 -0.93
N GLY A 46 -6.78 -0.97 -0.93
CA GLY A 46 -5.98 -1.32 0.24
C GLY A 46 -5.03 -0.18 0.66
N ASN A 47 -4.34 0.43 -0.30
CA ASN A 47 -3.43 1.54 -0.05
C ASN A 47 -4.17 2.77 0.53
N GLU A 48 -5.33 3.13 -0.04
CA GLU A 48 -6.17 4.21 0.49
C GLU A 48 -6.69 3.92 1.90
N THR A 49 -7.08 2.68 2.19
CA THR A 49 -7.54 2.30 3.53
C THR A 49 -6.42 2.47 4.57
N ILE A 50 -5.19 2.13 4.22
CA ILE A 50 -4.01 2.35 5.10
C ILE A 50 -3.74 3.84 5.28
N SER A 51 -3.81 4.62 4.20
CA SER A 51 -3.66 6.08 4.26
C SER A 51 -4.71 6.71 5.17
N MET A 52 -5.96 6.27 5.05
CA MET A 52 -7.05 6.68 5.93
C MET A 52 -6.82 6.27 7.38
N LEU A 53 -6.34 5.04 7.65
CA LEU A 53 -5.99 4.59 9.01
C LEU A 53 -4.86 5.42 9.61
N LYS A 54 -3.82 5.75 8.84
CA LYS A 54 -2.71 6.60 9.28
C LYS A 54 -3.20 8.01 9.62
N THR A 55 -4.02 8.59 8.75
CA THR A 55 -4.58 9.92 8.94
C THR A 55 -5.55 9.95 10.13
N SER A 56 -6.39 8.92 10.27
CA SER A 56 -7.33 8.79 11.38
C SER A 56 -6.64 8.54 12.71
N SER A 57 -5.59 7.71 12.75
CA SER A 57 -4.82 7.46 13.97
C SER A 57 -4.01 8.69 14.39
N LEU A 58 -3.37 9.40 13.45
CA LEU A 58 -2.66 10.64 13.73
C LEU A 58 -3.63 11.74 14.18
N ALA A 59 -4.78 11.88 13.51
CA ALA A 59 -5.83 12.79 13.93
C ALA A 59 -6.32 12.44 15.34
N SER A 60 -6.61 11.17 15.63
CA SER A 60 -7.04 10.71 16.95
C SER A 60 -6.00 10.97 18.03
N VAL A 61 -4.72 10.77 17.76
CA VAL A 61 -3.62 11.06 18.71
C VAL A 61 -3.47 12.56 18.99
N ILE A 62 -3.70 13.43 18.00
CA ILE A 62 -3.68 14.89 18.19
C ILE A 62 -4.98 15.37 18.87
N THR A 63 -6.11 14.74 18.58
CA THR A 63 -7.44 15.14 19.07
C THR A 63 -7.81 14.52 20.42
N LEU A 64 -7.14 13.46 20.87
CA LEU A 64 -7.30 12.91 22.22
C LEU A 64 -6.38 13.66 23.20
N PRO A 65 -6.92 14.65 23.95
CA PRO A 65 -6.12 15.37 24.94
C PRO A 65 -5.58 14.44 26.02
N GLU A 66 -6.14 13.24 26.21
CA GLU A 66 -5.71 12.30 27.25
C GLU A 66 -4.29 11.76 27.08
N LEU A 67 -3.80 11.52 25.85
CA LEU A 67 -2.40 11.12 25.64
C LEU A 67 -1.44 12.28 25.94
N LEU A 68 -1.85 13.49 25.56
CA LEU A 68 -1.11 14.74 25.82
C LEU A 68 -1.11 15.07 27.33
N LEU A 69 -2.24 14.87 28.01
CA LEU A 69 -2.41 15.04 29.46
C LEU A 69 -1.66 13.96 30.26
N ALA A 70 -1.66 12.70 29.83
CA ALA A 70 -0.86 11.65 30.46
C ALA A 70 0.64 11.95 30.32
N THR A 71 1.07 12.44 29.15
CA THR A 71 2.45 12.90 28.94
C THR A 71 2.77 14.13 29.80
N GLN A 72 1.83 15.07 29.96
CA GLN A 72 1.97 16.24 30.85
C GLN A 72 1.96 15.90 32.35
N SER A 73 1.16 14.93 32.77
CA SER A 73 1.15 14.42 34.14
C SER A 73 2.51 13.81 34.50
N ILE A 74 3.14 13.09 33.55
CA ILE A 74 4.51 12.58 33.71
C ILE A 74 5.56 13.71 33.64
N TYR A 75 5.32 14.79 32.86
CA TYR A 75 6.21 15.97 32.81
C TYR A 75 6.34 16.65 34.18
N SER A 76 5.27 16.69 34.98
CA SER A 76 5.29 17.33 36.30
C SER A 76 6.20 16.63 37.32
N VAL A 77 6.67 15.41 37.02
CA VAL A 77 7.44 14.60 37.99
C VAL A 77 8.92 14.47 37.59
N ASN A 78 9.28 14.55 36.30
CA ASN A 78 10.60 14.08 35.85
C ASN A 78 11.55 15.12 35.21
N PHE A 79 11.13 16.35 34.89
CA PHE A 79 11.99 17.42 34.29
C PHE A 79 12.86 16.97 33.09
N LYS A 80 12.47 15.90 32.38
CA LYS A 80 13.23 15.29 31.28
C LYS A 80 12.40 15.17 29.98
N PRO A 81 12.01 16.30 29.37
CA PRO A 81 11.11 16.31 28.22
C PRO A 81 11.70 15.64 26.97
N ILE A 82 13.01 15.73 26.78
CA ILE A 82 13.69 15.15 25.61
C ILE A 82 13.63 13.62 25.62
N GLN A 83 13.85 12.96 26.78
CA GLN A 83 13.80 11.50 26.87
C GLN A 83 12.41 10.93 26.53
N LEU A 84 11.33 11.58 26.98
CA LEU A 84 9.97 11.13 26.70
C LEU A 84 9.60 11.28 25.22
N LEU A 85 10.01 12.38 24.58
CA LEU A 85 9.80 12.59 23.14
C LEU A 85 10.52 11.55 22.29
N ILE A 86 11.73 11.13 22.69
CA ILE A 86 12.47 10.06 22.02
C ILE A 86 11.73 8.72 22.14
N VAL A 87 11.26 8.36 23.34
CA VAL A 87 10.51 7.11 23.57
C VAL A 87 9.19 7.09 22.78
N ALA A 88 8.45 8.20 22.78
CA ALA A 88 7.23 8.33 21.99
C ALA A 88 7.49 8.19 20.48
N SER A 89 8.57 8.79 19.98
CA SER A 89 8.98 8.68 18.58
C SER A 89 9.37 7.26 18.19
N ILE A 90 10.06 6.53 19.07
CA ILE A 90 10.42 5.12 18.87
C ILE A 90 9.16 4.24 18.80
N TRP A 91 8.22 4.42 19.72
CA TRP A 91 6.95 3.69 19.71
C TRP A 91 6.13 3.95 18.44
N TYR A 92 6.04 5.21 18.02
CA TYR A 92 5.37 5.59 16.79
C TYR A 92 6.04 4.97 15.55
N ALA A 93 7.38 5.00 15.50
CA ALA A 93 8.16 4.37 14.42
C ALA A 93 7.94 2.85 14.38
N ALA A 94 7.99 2.18 15.55
CA ALA A 94 7.76 0.74 15.65
C ALA A 94 6.36 0.34 15.15
N MET A 95 5.33 1.06 15.57
CA MET A 95 3.95 0.79 15.17
C MET A 95 3.76 1.01 13.66
N THR A 96 4.35 2.07 13.11
CA THR A 96 4.33 2.36 11.66
C THR A 96 5.08 1.30 10.86
N SER A 97 6.23 0.81 11.35
CA SER A 97 6.98 -0.26 10.69
C SER A 97 6.21 -1.58 10.61
N VAL A 98 5.50 -1.98 11.68
CA VAL A 98 4.66 -3.19 11.67
C VAL A 98 3.56 -3.10 10.61
N LEU A 99 2.89 -1.95 10.51
CA LEU A 99 1.87 -1.70 9.48
C LEU A 99 2.43 -1.80 8.06
N TYR A 100 3.61 -1.23 7.81
CA TYR A 100 4.31 -1.33 6.52
C TYR A 100 4.64 -2.79 6.14
N VAL A 101 5.03 -3.62 7.11
CA VAL A 101 5.27 -5.04 6.86
C VAL A 101 3.98 -5.77 6.51
N GLY A 102 2.88 -5.49 7.22
CA GLY A 102 1.56 -6.03 6.86
C GLY A 102 1.13 -5.65 5.45
N GLN A 103 1.32 -4.38 5.06
CA GLN A 103 1.07 -3.88 3.71
C GLN A 103 1.91 -4.63 2.67
N TYR A 104 3.21 -4.85 2.91
CA TYR A 104 4.08 -5.57 1.99
C TYR A 104 3.56 -6.98 1.67
N TYR A 105 3.07 -7.71 2.68
CA TYR A 105 2.47 -9.03 2.46
C TYR A 105 1.12 -8.96 1.75
N LEU A 106 0.29 -7.96 2.05
CA LEU A 106 -0.99 -7.74 1.41
C LEU A 106 -0.82 -7.38 -0.08
N GLU A 107 0.09 -6.46 -0.38
CA GLU A 107 0.50 -6.13 -1.75
C GLU A 107 1.04 -7.36 -2.46
N ARG A 108 1.92 -8.14 -1.84
CA ARG A 108 2.48 -9.34 -2.49
C ARG A 108 1.43 -10.43 -2.77
N TYR A 109 0.37 -10.49 -1.96
CA TYR A 109 -0.75 -11.40 -2.19
C TYR A 109 -1.67 -10.92 -3.32
N TYR A 110 -2.01 -9.62 -3.36
CA TYR A 110 -2.98 -9.06 -4.32
C TYR A 110 -2.37 -8.46 -5.60
N ALA A 111 -1.10 -8.05 -5.59
CA ALA A 111 -0.39 -7.46 -6.74
C ALA A 111 -0.02 -8.49 -7.83
N ARG A 112 -0.40 -9.76 -7.69
CA ARG A 112 -0.23 -10.78 -8.75
C ARG A 112 -1.06 -10.52 -10.02
N GLY A 113 -1.83 -9.42 -10.09
CA GLY A 113 -2.71 -9.16 -11.24
C GLY A 113 -2.78 -7.72 -11.75
N SER A 114 -2.16 -6.71 -11.10
CA SER A 114 -2.38 -5.29 -11.45
C SER A 114 -1.16 -4.56 -12.04
N VAL A 115 0.03 -5.18 -12.07
CA VAL A 115 1.25 -4.50 -12.54
C VAL A 115 1.88 -5.30 -13.66
N ARG A 116 1.78 -4.77 -14.89
CA ARG A 116 2.47 -5.30 -16.08
C ARG A 116 3.99 -5.11 -16.01
N GLU A 117 4.50 -4.40 -15.00
CA GLU A 117 5.92 -4.33 -14.65
C GLU A 117 6.11 -4.45 -13.13
N LEU A 118 6.52 -5.63 -12.67
CA LEU A 118 6.94 -5.81 -11.28
C LEU A 118 8.14 -4.85 -11.01
N PRO A 119 8.07 -3.92 -10.05
CA PRO A 119 9.25 -3.17 -9.64
C PRO A 119 10.32 -4.17 -9.14
N ALA A 120 11.54 -4.02 -9.65
CA ALA A 120 12.64 -4.96 -9.44
C ALA A 120 12.83 -5.29 -7.96
N THR A 121 13.05 -6.57 -7.66
CA THR A 121 13.26 -7.02 -6.28
C THR A 121 14.48 -6.32 -5.66
N PRO A 122 14.50 -6.09 -4.34
CA PRO A 122 15.65 -5.49 -3.65
C PRO A 122 16.96 -6.23 -3.94
N LEU A 123 16.88 -7.57 -4.05
CA LEU A 123 18.00 -8.45 -4.41
C LEU A 123 18.44 -8.29 -5.89
N GLU A 124 17.52 -8.07 -6.83
CA GLU A 124 17.87 -7.77 -8.22
C GLU A 124 18.51 -6.39 -8.37
N ARG A 125 18.10 -5.40 -7.57
CA ARG A 125 18.72 -4.07 -7.56
C ARG A 125 20.16 -4.13 -7.05
N ILE A 126 20.40 -4.90 -5.98
CA ILE A 126 21.74 -5.15 -5.43
C ILE A 126 22.60 -5.93 -6.44
N ARG A 127 22.06 -6.99 -7.06
CA ARG A 127 22.78 -7.77 -8.07
C ARG A 127 23.15 -6.93 -9.29
N ARG A 128 22.25 -6.08 -9.80
CA ARG A 128 22.53 -5.19 -10.94
C ARG A 128 23.60 -4.13 -10.59
N GLY A 129 23.57 -3.57 -9.39
CA GLY A 129 24.62 -2.64 -8.91
C GLY A 129 25.98 -3.32 -8.70
N LEU A 130 26.01 -4.60 -8.34
CA LEU A 130 27.26 -5.37 -8.20
C LEU A 130 27.90 -5.72 -9.56
N PHE A 131 27.07 -5.97 -10.58
CA PHE A 131 27.54 -6.30 -11.93
C PHE A 131 27.99 -5.07 -12.75
N SER A 132 27.48 -3.86 -12.46
CA SER A 132 27.97 -2.63 -13.11
C SER A 132 29.40 -2.27 -12.69
N LEU A 133 29.79 -2.56 -11.45
CA LEU A 133 31.13 -2.27 -10.93
C LEU A 133 32.23 -3.22 -11.43
N ARG A 134 31.86 -4.34 -12.07
CA ARG A 134 32.83 -5.30 -12.64
C ARG A 134 33.19 -5.00 -14.09
N ARG A 135 32.41 -4.15 -14.79
CA ARG A 135 32.61 -3.86 -16.23
C ARG A 135 33.57 -2.68 -16.49
N GLU A 136 33.82 -1.82 -15.51
CA GLU A 136 34.76 -0.69 -15.63
C GLU A 136 36.24 -1.09 -15.45
N ARG A 137 36.54 -2.32 -15.04
CA ARG A 137 37.93 -2.81 -14.85
C ARG A 137 38.51 -3.58 -16.04
N ALA A 138 37.84 -3.59 -17.18
CA ALA A 138 38.25 -4.33 -18.36
C ALA A 138 38.20 -3.47 -19.64
N LEU A 139 38.97 -2.38 -19.66
CA LEU A 139 39.45 -1.77 -20.90
C LEU A 139 40.93 -1.37 -20.70
N PRO A 140 41.85 -1.84 -21.56
CA PRO A 140 43.27 -1.45 -21.56
C PRO A 140 43.49 -0.02 -22.04
#